data_AF-A0AAI8D1F3-F1
#
_entry.id   AF-A0AAI8D1F3-F1
#
_cell.length_a   1.000
_cell.length_b   1.000
_cell.length_c   1.000
_cell.angle_alpha   90.00
_cell.angle_beta   90.00
_cell.angle_gamma   90.00
#
_symmetry.space_group_name_H-M   'P 1'
#
loop_
_entity.id
_entity.type
_entity.pdbx_description
1 polymer ?
#
loop_
_entity_poly.entity_id
_entity_poly.type
_entity_poly.pdbx_seq_one_letter_code
_entity_poly.pdbx_strand_id
1 'polypeptide(L)'
;MDILATLIDAYEAKIYPMDPPDPVEAIRFLMEQQGLTRKDLEPMIGPRNSVADVLNRKRSLSIDMIRKLHARLGISAKVLIKPSRWQGRLSGFCFANGFFSAWTNTSVTLTDV
;
A
#
# COMPACT_ATOMS: atom_id res chain seq x y z
N MET A 1 -23.64 9.62 41.90
CA MET A 1 -23.89 9.25 40.49
C MET A 1 -22.54 8.84 39.89
N ASP A 2 -21.93 7.75 40.37
CA ASP A 2 -20.47 7.60 40.21
C ASP A 2 -20.06 6.23 39.62
N ILE A 3 -21.00 5.29 39.50
CA ILE A 3 -20.70 3.92 39.05
C ILE A 3 -20.45 3.88 37.54
N LEU A 4 -21.18 4.70 36.76
CA LEU A 4 -21.03 4.76 35.29
C LEU A 4 -19.69 5.38 34.88
N ALA A 5 -19.22 6.41 35.60
CA ALA A 5 -17.94 7.06 35.31
C ALA A 5 -16.76 6.11 35.54
N THR A 6 -16.76 5.36 36.65
CA THR A 6 -15.71 4.37 36.94
C THR A 6 -15.71 3.20 35.95
N LEU A 7 -16.88 2.80 35.46
CA LEU A 7 -16.99 1.77 34.41
C LEU A 7 -16.47 2.26 33.06
N ILE A 8 -16.71 3.53 32.71
CA ILE A 8 -16.19 4.15 31.50
C ILE A 8 -14.67 4.26 31.58
N ASP A 9 -14.10 4.75 32.68
CA ASP A 9 -12.65 4.82 32.90
C ASP A 9 -11.99 3.43 32.82
N ALA A 10 -12.63 2.41 33.40
CA ALA A 10 -12.15 1.03 33.34
C ALA A 10 -12.26 0.41 31.93
N TYR A 11 -13.21 0.88 31.11
CA TYR A 11 -13.40 0.43 29.73
C TYR A 11 -12.45 1.15 28.76
N GLU A 12 -12.19 2.44 28.98
CA GLU A 12 -11.20 3.22 28.25
C GLU A 12 -9.78 2.78 28.58
N ALA A 13 -9.49 2.33 29.80
CA ALA A 13 -8.19 1.74 30.16
C ALA A 13 -7.90 0.41 29.42
N LYS A 14 -8.93 -0.28 28.91
CA LYS A 14 -8.80 -1.40 27.96
C LYS A 14 -8.71 -0.88 26.52
N ILE A 15 -7.86 0.13 26.30
CA ILE A 15 -7.48 0.59 24.97
C ILE A 15 -7.07 -0.63 24.16
N TYR A 16 -7.93 -1.03 23.21
CA TYR A 16 -7.54 -1.97 22.19
C TYR A 16 -6.39 -1.32 21.42
N PRO A 17 -5.18 -1.90 21.40
CA PRO A 17 -4.22 -1.55 20.38
C PRO A 17 -4.85 -2.00 19.06
N MET A 18 -5.59 -1.11 18.39
CA MET A 18 -5.93 -1.32 17.00
C MET A 18 -4.59 -1.30 16.28
N ASP A 19 -4.05 -2.49 16.02
CA ASP A 19 -2.94 -2.63 15.08
C ASP A 19 -3.29 -1.78 13.86
N PRO A 20 -2.41 -0.86 13.44
CA PRO A 20 -2.77 0.07 12.37
C PRO A 20 -3.23 -0.77 11.19
N PRO A 21 -4.47 -0.56 10.71
CA PRO A 21 -5.08 -1.45 9.73
C PRO A 21 -4.16 -1.55 8.52
N ASP A 22 -4.14 -2.71 7.87
CA ASP A 22 -3.47 -2.85 6.58
C ASP A 22 -3.92 -1.70 5.67
N PRO A 23 -3.02 -1.11 4.86
CA PRO A 23 -3.36 0.04 4.03
C PRO A 23 -4.61 -0.17 3.17
N VAL A 24 -4.88 -1.41 2.73
CA VAL A 24 -6.09 -1.75 1.96
C VAL A 24 -7.35 -1.71 2.84
N GLU A 25 -7.27 -2.21 4.07
CA GLU A 25 -8.38 -2.13 5.02
C GLU A 25 -8.67 -0.69 5.44
N ALA A 26 -7.63 0.13 5.60
CA ALA A 26 -7.78 1.56 5.87
C ALA A 26 -8.57 2.26 4.75
N ILE A 27 -8.26 1.94 3.48
CA ILE A 27 -8.99 2.48 2.32
C ILE A 27 -10.44 1.98 2.33
N ARG A 28 -10.68 0.69 2.60
CA ARG A 28 -12.05 0.12 2.62
C ARG A 28 -12.91 0.75 3.72
N PHE A 29 -12.36 0.91 4.92
CA PHE A 29 -13.04 1.58 6.02
C PHE A 29 -13.44 3.00 5.62
N LEU A 30 -12.57 3.74 4.95
CA LEU A 30 -12.89 5.10 4.50
C LEU A 30 -13.92 5.12 3.36
N MET A 31 -13.90 4.14 2.47
CA MET A 31 -14.97 4.00 1.48
C MET A 31 -16.33 3.80 2.15
N GLU A 32 -16.38 3.04 3.23
CA GLU A 32 -17.60 2.83 4.02
C GLU A 32 -18.02 4.10 4.77
N GLN A 33 -17.07 4.78 5.44
CA GLN A 33 -17.36 6.00 6.21
C GLN A 33 -17.79 7.19 5.32
N GLN A 34 -17.19 7.34 4.14
CA GLN A 34 -17.44 8.47 3.24
C GLN A 34 -18.41 8.11 2.09
N GLY A 35 -18.87 6.87 2.02
CA GLY A 35 -19.73 6.38 0.93
C GLY A 35 -19.04 6.41 -0.45
N LEU A 36 -17.71 6.33 -0.50
CA LEU A 36 -16.96 6.43 -1.75
C LEU A 36 -17.09 5.16 -2.58
N THR A 37 -17.22 5.34 -3.89
CA THR A 37 -17.23 4.23 -4.84
C THR A 37 -15.84 4.00 -5.42
N ARG A 38 -15.64 2.85 -6.08
CA ARG A 38 -14.37 2.54 -6.76
C ARG A 38 -14.01 3.56 -7.85
N LYS A 39 -15.01 4.26 -8.42
CA LYS A 39 -14.81 5.30 -9.43
C LYS A 39 -14.14 6.53 -8.84
N ASP A 40 -14.45 6.86 -7.60
CA ASP A 40 -13.92 8.05 -6.92
C ASP A 40 -12.45 7.89 -6.50
N LEU A 41 -11.96 6.64 -6.48
CA LEU A 41 -10.55 6.30 -6.24
C LEU A 41 -9.69 6.36 -7.50
N GLU A 42 -10.29 6.39 -8.70
CA GLU A 42 -9.56 6.48 -9.96
C GLU A 42 -8.59 7.68 -10.05
N PRO A 43 -8.95 8.92 -9.65
CA PRO A 43 -8.01 10.03 -9.68
C PRO A 43 -6.83 9.90 -8.70
N MET A 44 -6.95 9.05 -7.68
CA MET A 44 -5.95 8.91 -6.63
C MET A 44 -4.98 7.76 -6.92
N ILE A 45 -5.50 6.63 -7.40
CA ILE A 45 -4.74 5.39 -7.63
C ILE A 45 -4.40 5.21 -9.11
N GLY A 46 -5.31 5.56 -10.02
CA GLY A 46 -5.17 5.38 -11.47
C GLY A 46 -6.35 4.63 -12.10
N PRO A 47 -6.16 3.89 -13.20
CA PRO A 47 -7.27 3.26 -13.92
C PRO A 47 -8.00 2.22 -13.07
N ARG A 48 -9.26 1.95 -13.39
CA ARG A 48 -10.15 1.02 -12.66
C ARG A 48 -9.53 -0.35 -12.36
N ASN A 49 -8.71 -0.88 -13.28
CA ASN A 49 -7.99 -2.15 -13.08
C ASN A 49 -6.98 -2.06 -11.93
N SER A 50 -6.19 -0.97 -11.88
CA SER A 50 -5.24 -0.74 -10.80
C SER A 50 -5.94 -0.53 -9.45
N VAL A 51 -7.09 0.14 -9.43
CA VAL A 51 -7.92 0.27 -8.21
C VAL A 51 -8.33 -1.12 -7.70
N ALA A 52 -8.82 -1.99 -8.59
CA ALA A 52 -9.20 -3.35 -8.23
C ALA A 52 -8.00 -4.18 -7.76
N ASP A 53 -6.84 -4.08 -8.39
CA ASP A 53 -5.64 -4.82 -8.00
C ASP A 53 -5.12 -4.41 -6.63
N VAL A 54 -5.16 -3.11 -6.30
CA VAL A 54 -4.81 -2.60 -4.97
C VAL A 54 -5.81 -3.10 -3.92
N LEU A 55 -7.11 -3.01 -4.19
CA LEU A 55 -8.15 -3.51 -3.28
C LEU A 55 -8.09 -5.03 -3.06
N ASN A 56 -7.60 -5.77 -4.06
CA ASN A 56 -7.39 -7.21 -4.00
C ASN A 56 -5.98 -7.61 -3.51
N ARG A 57 -5.15 -6.64 -3.07
CA ARG A 57 -3.76 -6.86 -2.59
C ARG A 57 -2.83 -7.52 -3.62
N LYS A 58 -3.22 -7.47 -4.90
CA LYS A 58 -2.43 -7.96 -6.04
C LYS A 58 -1.33 -7.00 -6.45
N ARG A 59 -1.36 -5.76 -5.97
CA ARG A 59 -0.34 -4.73 -6.21
C ARG A 59 -0.06 -3.96 -4.91
N SER A 60 1.20 -3.66 -4.63
CA SER A 60 1.59 -2.75 -3.55
C SER A 60 1.28 -1.29 -3.92
N LEU A 61 0.98 -0.46 -2.92
CA LEU A 61 0.80 0.98 -3.11
C LEU A 61 2.15 1.64 -3.42
N SER A 62 2.19 2.46 -4.48
CA SER A 62 3.33 3.34 -4.75
C SER A 62 3.29 4.57 -3.84
N ILE A 63 4.45 5.15 -3.55
CA ILE A 63 4.60 6.38 -2.76
C ILE A 63 3.78 7.54 -3.37
N ASP A 64 3.69 7.65 -4.70
CA ASP A 64 2.87 8.69 -5.34
C ASP A 64 1.38 8.49 -5.10
N MET A 65 0.90 7.24 -5.07
CA MET A 65 -0.49 6.92 -4.74
C MET A 65 -0.78 7.28 -3.27
N ILE A 66 0.15 6.97 -2.37
CA ILE A 66 0.06 7.32 -0.95
C ILE A 66 -0.06 8.84 -0.76
N ARG A 67 0.75 9.63 -1.47
CA ARG A 67 0.68 11.10 -1.42
C ARG A 67 -0.67 11.63 -1.92
N LYS A 68 -1.20 11.07 -3.01
CA LYS A 68 -2.52 11.45 -3.56
C LYS A 68 -3.67 11.08 -2.63
N LEU A 69 -3.62 9.88 -2.05
CA LEU A 69 -4.60 9.41 -1.07
C LEU A 69 -4.54 10.27 0.20
N HIS A 70 -3.35 10.59 0.71
CA HIS A 70 -3.18 11.51 1.83
C HIS A 70 -3.80 12.89 1.55
N ALA A 71 -3.51 13.47 0.37
CA ALA A 71 -4.01 14.79 0.00
C ALA A 71 -5.54 14.86 -0.15
N ARG A 72 -6.18 13.78 -0.64
CA ARG A 72 -7.62 13.79 -0.93
C ARG A 72 -8.49 13.19 0.17
N LEU A 73 -8.01 12.17 0.87
CA LEU A 73 -8.76 11.44 1.89
C LEU A 73 -8.32 11.82 3.32
N GLY A 74 -7.24 12.60 3.48
CA GLY A 74 -6.73 13.01 4.79
C GLY A 74 -6.10 11.87 5.60
N ILE A 75 -5.77 10.74 4.97
CA ILE A 75 -5.22 9.57 5.65
C ILE A 75 -3.79 9.87 6.09
N SER A 76 -3.49 9.73 7.39
CA SER A 76 -2.12 9.87 7.88
C SER A 76 -1.19 8.91 7.14
N ALA A 77 -0.13 9.44 6.52
CA ALA A 77 0.81 8.65 5.72
C ALA A 77 1.42 7.50 6.53
N LYS A 78 1.50 7.63 7.86
CA LYS A 78 1.97 6.61 8.79
C LYS A 78 1.17 5.29 8.72
N VAL A 79 -0.13 5.35 8.40
CA VAL A 79 -0.98 4.15 8.24
C VAL A 79 -0.75 3.48 6.88
N LEU A 80 -0.42 4.27 5.86
CA LEU A 80 -0.27 3.81 4.47
C LEU A 80 1.15 3.31 4.12
N ILE A 81 2.17 3.69 4.90
CA ILE A 81 3.58 3.32 4.66
C ILE A 81 3.89 1.86 5.04
N LYS A 82 2.96 1.13 5.66
CA LYS A 82 3.17 -0.29 5.95
C LYS A 82 3.32 -1.09 4.65
N PRO A 83 4.30 -2.01 4.55
CA PRO A 83 4.36 -2.93 3.43
C PRO A 83 3.10 -3.79 3.45
N SER A 84 2.17 -3.54 2.52
CA SER A 84 1.02 -4.41 2.30
C SER A 84 1.55 -5.82 2.05
N ARG A 85 0.97 -6.85 2.68
CA ARG A 85 1.35 -8.26 2.47
C ARG A 85 0.97 -8.69 1.05
N TRP A 86 1.76 -8.25 0.07
CA TRP A 86 1.56 -8.46 -1.35
C TRP A 86 1.70 -9.95 -1.65
N GLN A 87 0.59 -10.59 -2.00
CA GLN A 87 0.54 -12.00 -2.39
C GLN A 87 0.78 -12.11 -3.89
N GLY A 88 1.97 -11.73 -4.34
CA GLY A 88 2.41 -11.98 -5.69
C GLY A 88 3.53 -12.99 -5.70
N ARG A 89 3.34 -14.07 -6.47
CA ARG A 89 4.37 -15.01 -6.89
C ARG A 89 5.52 -14.17 -7.47
N LEU A 90 6.73 -14.28 -6.92
CA LEU A 90 7.93 -13.59 -7.39
C LEU A 90 8.27 -14.01 -8.82
N SER A 91 7.57 -13.46 -9.81
CA SER A 91 7.91 -13.58 -11.22
C SER A 91 8.53 -12.27 -11.67
N GLY A 92 9.86 -12.24 -11.76
CA GLY A 92 10.59 -11.24 -12.52
C GLY A 92 10.79 -9.91 -11.81
N PHE A 93 11.75 -9.85 -10.89
CA PHE A 93 12.53 -8.63 -10.71
C PHE A 93 13.34 -8.39 -11.99
N CYS A 94 12.76 -7.66 -12.95
CA CYS A 94 13.53 -6.91 -13.93
C CYS A 94 13.43 -5.44 -13.52
N PHE A 95 14.38 -4.98 -12.71
CA PHE A 95 14.63 -3.56 -12.53
C PHE A 95 15.10 -3.00 -13.88
N ALA A 96 14.16 -2.52 -14.68
CA ALA A 96 14.46 -1.60 -15.76
C ALA A 96 14.83 -0.25 -15.14
N ASN A 97 16.10 -0.12 -14.74
CA ASN A 97 16.75 1.18 -14.70
C ASN A 97 17.92 1.09 -15.68
N GLY A 98 17.76 1.78 -16.81
CA GLY A 98 18.78 1.93 -17.82
C GLY A 98 20.00 2.63 -17.24
N PHE A 99 20.94 1.84 -16.72
CA PHE A 99 22.31 2.25 -16.46
C PHE A 99 23.22 1.47 -17.41
N PHE A 100 23.25 2.00 -18.63
CA PHE A 100 24.38 2.10 -19.55
C PHE A 100 25.68 1.35 -19.19
N SER A 101 26.02 0.39 -20.05
CA SER A 101 27.37 0.06 -20.55
C SER A 101 28.51 -0.18 -19.55
N ALA A 102 28.79 -1.45 -19.23
CA ALA A 102 30.15 -2.01 -19.10
C ALA A 102 30.09 -3.43 -18.50
N TRP A 103 29.65 -4.42 -19.28
CA TRP A 103 29.87 -5.83 -18.91
C TRP A 103 29.92 -6.71 -20.15
N THR A 104 30.83 -6.39 -21.08
CA THR A 104 31.29 -7.37 -22.06
C THR A 104 32.29 -8.28 -21.34
N ASN A 105 31.81 -9.31 -20.65
CA ASN A 105 32.70 -10.43 -20.36
C ASN A 105 32.67 -11.36 -21.57
N THR A 106 33.67 -11.16 -22.42
CA THR A 106 33.99 -11.94 -23.61
C THR A 106 34.20 -13.41 -23.25
N SER A 107 33.24 -14.25 -23.58
CA SER A 107 33.47 -15.67 -23.82
C SER A 107 33.35 -15.94 -25.32
N VAL A 108 34.45 -15.71 -26.03
CA VAL A 108 34.67 -16.24 -27.39
C VAL A 108 36.04 -16.90 -27.39
N THR A 109 36.00 -18.23 -27.34
CA THR A 109 37.13 -19.08 -27.71
C THR A 109 37.26 -19.07 -29.22
N LEU A 110 38.39 -18.60 -29.75
CA LEU A 110 38.80 -18.92 -31.12
C LEU A 110 40.32 -18.99 -31.18
N THR A 111 40.80 -20.19 -31.43
CA THR A 111 42.13 -20.50 -31.97
C THR A 111 42.36 -19.70 -33.24
N ASP A 112 43.37 -18.81 -33.24
CA ASP A 112 44.07 -18.37 -34.46
C ASP A 112 45.43 -17.76 -34.09
N VAL A 113 46.48 -18.33 -34.71
CA VAL A 113 47.93 -18.01 -34.69
C VAL A 113 48.77 -18.53 -33.52
#